data_AF-A0A9D8S2J5-F1
#
_entry.id   AF-A0A9D8S2J5-F1
#
_cell.length_a   1.000
_cell.length_b   1.000
_cell.length_c   1.000
_cell.angle_alpha   90.00
_cell.angle_beta   90.00
_cell.angle_gamma   90.00
#
_symmetry.space_group_name_H-M   'P 1'
#
loop_
_entity.id
_entity.type
_entity.pdbx_description
1 polymer ?
#
loop_
_entity_poly.entity_id
_entity_poly.type
_entity_poly.pdbx_seq_one_letter_code
_entity_poly.pdbx_strand_id
1 'polypeptide(L)'
;MARHISNMNELEKALQPVMKAMIGELAERVYETLNYFLQEYYNSYDPKSYRRQYDFLRSAVKVEPKVVGNKVVASVYIDTDYMGNYYNASGYQVASWANQGLHGGLDVGNNTPHVWNDTIDETVNNGELLKLAMNYLKSKGFSVRA
;
A
#
# COMPACT_ATOMS: atom_id res chain seq x y z
N MET A 1 -5.40 27.74 -22.99
CA MET A 1 -6.15 28.84 -22.35
C MET A 1 -5.74 28.92 -20.89
N ALA A 2 -5.38 30.11 -20.39
CA ALA A 2 -5.22 30.32 -18.97
C ALA A 2 -6.57 30.16 -18.26
N ARG A 3 -6.63 29.43 -17.14
CA ARG A 3 -7.84 29.34 -16.31
C ARG A 3 -7.85 30.52 -15.35
N HIS A 4 -8.92 31.33 -15.38
CA HIS A 4 -9.15 32.36 -14.38
C HIS A 4 -9.72 31.71 -13.11
N ILE A 5 -9.16 32.02 -11.94
CA ILE A 5 -9.60 31.50 -10.65
C ILE A 5 -10.07 32.70 -9.83
N SER A 6 -11.35 32.70 -9.45
CA SER A 6 -12.03 33.87 -8.88
C SER A 6 -12.30 33.72 -7.38
N ASN A 7 -12.16 32.51 -6.84
CA ASN A 7 -12.42 32.19 -5.44
C ASN A 7 -11.72 30.88 -5.02
N MET A 8 -11.76 30.59 -3.71
CA MET A 8 -11.11 29.40 -3.14
C MET A 8 -11.70 28.09 -3.67
N ASN A 9 -13.02 28.02 -3.91
CA ASN A 9 -13.65 26.81 -4.42
C ASN A 9 -13.19 26.48 -5.85
N GLU A 10 -13.00 27.49 -6.70
CA GLU A 10 -12.41 27.33 -8.04
C GLU A 10 -10.94 26.91 -7.97
N LEU A 11 -10.18 27.44 -7.00
CA LEU A 11 -8.80 27.03 -6.76
C LEU A 11 -8.73 25.56 -6.35
N GLU A 12 -9.51 25.14 -5.37
CA GLU A 12 -9.58 23.75 -4.91
C GLU A 12 -9.92 22.80 -6.07
N LYS A 13 -10.94 23.13 -6.86
CA LYS A 13 -11.32 22.35 -8.05
C LYS A 13 -10.20 22.29 -9.08
N ALA A 14 -9.45 23.39 -9.27
CA ALA A 14 -8.32 23.41 -10.19
C ALA A 14 -7.15 22.53 -9.71
N LEU A 15 -6.96 22.39 -8.40
CA LEU A 15 -5.92 21.57 -7.78
C LEU A 15 -6.29 20.07 -7.68
N GLN A 16 -7.58 19.74 -7.65
CA GLN A 16 -8.06 18.35 -7.49
C GLN A 16 -7.40 17.33 -8.44
N PRO A 17 -7.26 17.58 -9.76
CA PRO A 17 -6.61 16.62 -10.65
C PRO A 17 -5.16 16.34 -10.28
N VAL A 18 -4.42 17.38 -9.87
CA VAL A 18 -3.03 17.26 -9.41
C VAL A 18 -2.97 16.41 -8.15
N MET A 19 -3.82 16.71 -7.16
CA MET A 19 -3.88 15.97 -5.89
C MET A 19 -4.28 14.50 -6.11
N LYS A 20 -5.25 14.24 -7.01
CA LYS A 20 -5.70 12.88 -7.33
C LYS A 20 -4.59 12.04 -7.93
N ALA A 21 -3.86 12.58 -8.89
CA ALA A 21 -2.73 11.89 -9.50
C ALA A 21 -1.57 11.69 -8.50
N MET A 22 -1.29 12.68 -7.63
CA MET A 22 -0.29 12.53 -6.56
C MET A 22 -0.63 11.35 -5.63
N ILE A 23 -1.86 11.33 -5.10
CA ILE A 23 -2.31 10.25 -4.21
C ILE A 23 -2.30 8.90 -4.93
N GLY A 24 -2.53 8.87 -6.24
CA GLY A 24 -2.37 7.67 -7.07
C GLY A 24 -0.93 7.15 -7.08
N GLU A 25 0.06 8.03 -7.25
CA GLU A 25 1.48 7.66 -7.19
C GLU A 25 1.91 7.20 -5.79
N LEU A 26 1.42 7.87 -4.73
CA LEU A 26 1.69 7.43 -3.36
C LEU A 26 1.09 6.04 -3.08
N ALA A 27 -0.14 5.80 -3.53
CA ALA A 27 -0.79 4.51 -3.37
C ALA A 27 -0.08 3.42 -4.18
N GLU A 28 0.42 3.74 -5.39
CA GLU A 28 1.22 2.80 -6.17
C GLU A 28 2.48 2.39 -5.43
N ARG A 29 3.20 3.35 -4.82
CA ARG A 29 4.40 3.02 -4.04
C ARG A 29 4.09 2.06 -2.89
N VAL A 30 3.02 2.32 -2.12
CA VAL A 30 2.60 1.40 -1.04
C VAL A 30 2.23 0.02 -1.59
N TYR A 31 1.53 -0.02 -2.72
CA TYR A 31 1.11 -1.27 -3.35
C TYR A 31 2.29 -2.10 -3.87
N GLU A 32 3.28 -1.46 -4.49
CA GLU A 32 4.52 -2.11 -4.93
C GLU A 32 5.31 -2.68 -3.74
N THR A 33 5.48 -1.89 -2.67
CA THR A 33 6.17 -2.34 -1.46
C THR A 33 5.43 -3.48 -0.77
N LEU A 34 4.09 -3.42 -0.70
CA LEU A 34 3.28 -4.52 -0.17
C LEU A 34 3.46 -5.80 -0.98
N ASN A 35 3.43 -5.71 -2.31
CA ASN A 35 3.65 -6.87 -3.17
C ASN A 35 5.06 -7.44 -3.03
N TYR A 36 6.07 -6.58 -2.84
CA TYR A 36 7.43 -7.02 -2.55
C TYR A 36 7.47 -7.87 -1.26
N PHE A 37 6.92 -7.38 -0.14
CA PHE A 37 6.93 -8.14 1.11
C PHE A 37 6.04 -9.37 1.09
N LEU A 38 4.93 -9.34 0.33
CA LEU A 38 4.14 -10.53 0.06
C LEU A 38 4.96 -11.57 -0.69
N GLN A 39 5.73 -11.19 -1.70
CA GLN A 39 6.59 -12.12 -2.42
C GLN A 39 7.72 -12.65 -1.53
N GLU A 40 8.36 -11.78 -0.75
CA GLU A 40 9.42 -12.16 0.19
C GLU A 40 8.94 -13.11 1.28
N TYR A 41 7.71 -12.92 1.78
CA TYR A 41 7.08 -13.88 2.68
C TYR A 41 7.06 -15.29 2.09
N TYR A 42 6.70 -15.45 0.82
CA TYR A 42 6.74 -16.77 0.19
C TYR A 42 8.18 -17.22 -0.10
N ASN A 43 9.09 -16.31 -0.43
CA ASN A 43 10.49 -16.66 -0.69
C ASN A 43 11.21 -17.14 0.59
N SER A 44 10.85 -16.61 1.76
CA SER A 44 11.51 -16.92 3.05
C SER A 44 11.26 -18.34 3.56
N TYR A 45 10.21 -19.02 3.06
CA TYR A 45 9.78 -20.30 3.60
C TYR A 45 10.58 -21.50 3.06
N ASP A 46 11.38 -22.13 3.92
CA ASP A 46 12.15 -23.36 3.69
C ASP A 46 12.28 -24.15 5.01
N PRO A 47 11.97 -25.48 5.08
CA PRO A 47 11.60 -26.42 4.02
C PRO A 47 10.16 -26.30 3.54
N LYS A 48 9.92 -26.60 2.26
CA LYS A 48 8.56 -26.71 1.69
C LYS A 48 7.88 -28.01 2.17
N SER A 49 7.22 -27.98 3.32
CA SER A 49 6.59 -29.17 3.91
C SER A 49 5.12 -29.39 3.50
N TYR A 50 4.49 -28.43 2.80
CA TYR A 50 3.10 -28.53 2.35
C TYR A 50 2.84 -27.80 1.02
N ARG A 51 1.67 -28.07 0.41
CA ARG A 51 1.20 -27.37 -0.79
C ARG A 51 0.76 -25.95 -0.43
N ARG A 52 1.51 -24.95 -0.89
CA ARG A 52 1.21 -23.54 -0.65
C ARG A 52 -0.07 -23.11 -1.36
N GLN A 53 -0.93 -22.41 -0.63
CA GLN A 53 -2.00 -21.60 -1.20
C GLN A 53 -1.42 -20.21 -1.49
N TYR A 54 -1.75 -19.63 -2.63
CA TYR A 54 -1.20 -18.34 -3.09
C TYR A 54 -2.22 -17.20 -2.95
N ASP A 55 -3.31 -17.42 -2.22
CA ASP A 55 -4.34 -16.39 -2.03
C ASP A 55 -3.75 -15.17 -1.31
N PHE A 56 -2.94 -15.38 -0.26
CA PHE A 56 -2.25 -14.28 0.40
C PHE A 56 -1.29 -13.53 -0.53
N LEU A 57 -0.53 -14.24 -1.39
CA LEU A 57 0.37 -13.59 -2.36
C LEU A 57 -0.40 -12.66 -3.33
N ARG A 58 -1.66 -13.00 -3.61
CA ARG A 58 -2.53 -12.29 -4.56
C ARG A 58 -3.57 -11.41 -3.88
N SER A 59 -3.46 -11.22 -2.57
CA SER A 59 -4.47 -10.52 -1.75
C SER A 59 -4.31 -9.01 -1.73
N ALA A 60 -3.18 -8.47 -2.20
CA ALA A 60 -2.99 -7.03 -2.23
C ALA A 60 -4.00 -6.37 -3.19
N VAL A 61 -4.70 -5.36 -2.69
CA VAL A 61 -5.63 -4.54 -3.47
C VAL A 61 -5.22 -3.08 -3.36
N LYS A 62 -5.17 -2.40 -4.50
CA LYS A 62 -5.08 -0.94 -4.59
C LYS A 62 -6.37 -0.40 -5.19
N VAL A 63 -7.00 0.53 -4.50
CA VAL A 63 -8.20 1.23 -4.98
C VAL A 63 -7.80 2.59 -5.54
N GLU A 64 -8.35 2.91 -6.70
CA GLU A 64 -8.15 4.19 -7.38
C GLU A 64 -8.47 5.38 -6.46
N PRO A 65 -7.66 6.45 -6.47
CA PRO A 65 -7.90 7.62 -5.66
C PRO A 65 -9.28 8.24 -5.95
N LYS A 66 -9.98 8.66 -4.92
CA LYS A 66 -11.28 9.34 -5.02
C LYS A 66 -11.34 10.58 -4.15
N VAL A 67 -12.14 11.54 -4.58
CA VAL A 67 -12.43 12.76 -3.80
C VAL A 67 -13.49 12.41 -2.76
N VAL A 68 -13.21 12.69 -1.49
CA VAL A 68 -14.14 12.52 -0.36
C VAL A 68 -14.18 13.83 0.42
N GLY A 69 -15.25 14.60 0.26
CA GLY A 69 -15.32 15.96 0.78
C GLY A 69 -14.22 16.83 0.19
N ASN A 70 -13.39 17.44 1.05
CA ASN A 70 -12.24 18.25 0.68
C ASN A 70 -10.91 17.47 0.61
N LYS A 71 -10.95 16.13 0.65
CA LYS A 71 -9.77 15.26 0.63
C LYS A 71 -9.72 14.43 -0.63
N VAL A 72 -8.52 14.01 -1.01
CA VAL A 72 -8.32 12.91 -1.94
C VAL A 72 -7.77 11.73 -1.17
N VAL A 73 -8.41 10.56 -1.32
CA VAL A 73 -8.10 9.35 -0.55
C VAL A 73 -7.91 8.20 -1.52
N ALA A 74 -6.89 7.39 -1.28
CA ALA A 74 -6.71 6.07 -1.88
C ALA A 74 -6.61 5.03 -0.76
N SER A 75 -6.77 3.76 -1.12
CA SER A 75 -6.68 2.65 -0.18
C SER A 75 -5.83 1.54 -0.78
N VAL A 76 -4.85 1.08 0.00
CA VAL A 76 -4.08 -0.13 -0.26
C VAL A 76 -4.29 -1.05 0.93
N TYR A 77 -4.67 -2.29 0.69
CA TYR A 77 -4.98 -3.25 1.75
C TYR A 77 -4.78 -4.69 1.30
N ILE A 78 -4.79 -5.60 2.26
CA ILE A 78 -4.83 -7.06 2.08
C ILE A 78 -6.30 -7.48 2.13
N ASP A 79 -6.84 -8.00 1.03
CA ASP A 79 -8.20 -8.54 0.96
C ASP A 79 -8.26 -9.91 1.64
N THR A 80 -8.56 -9.89 2.94
CA THR A 80 -8.69 -11.10 3.75
C THR A 80 -9.95 -11.90 3.45
N ASP A 81 -10.96 -11.32 2.80
CA ASP A 81 -12.20 -12.01 2.45
C ASP A 81 -12.01 -12.84 1.17
N TYR A 82 -11.12 -12.41 0.27
CA TYR A 82 -10.67 -13.18 -0.89
C TYR A 82 -9.90 -14.47 -0.50
N MET A 83 -9.30 -14.49 0.68
CA MET A 83 -8.41 -15.54 1.17
C MET A 83 -9.15 -16.76 1.76
N GLY A 84 -9.96 -17.43 0.94
CA GLY A 84 -10.89 -18.48 1.38
C GLY A 84 -10.40 -19.93 1.32
N ASN A 85 -9.26 -20.23 0.69
CA ASN A 85 -8.85 -21.62 0.40
C ASN A 85 -8.00 -22.30 1.50
N TYR A 86 -8.04 -21.80 2.73
CA TYR A 86 -7.28 -22.32 3.86
C TYR A 86 -8.10 -23.34 4.68
N TYR A 87 -7.51 -24.50 4.99
CA TYR A 87 -8.24 -25.63 5.59
C TYR A 87 -8.75 -25.34 7.02
N ASN A 88 -7.98 -24.61 7.84
CA ASN A 88 -8.26 -24.37 9.27
C ASN A 88 -7.92 -22.93 9.71
N ALA A 89 -7.90 -21.98 8.78
CA ALA A 89 -7.56 -20.59 9.08
C ALA A 89 -8.41 -19.65 8.23
N SER A 90 -8.81 -18.51 8.79
CA SER A 90 -9.37 -17.42 8.01
C SER A 90 -8.27 -16.61 7.33
N GLY A 91 -8.63 -15.86 6.28
CA GLY A 91 -7.70 -14.92 5.66
C GLY A 91 -7.12 -13.91 6.64
N TYR A 92 -7.94 -13.44 7.59
CA TYR A 92 -7.50 -12.55 8.67
C TYR A 92 -6.43 -13.20 9.57
N GLN A 93 -6.62 -14.46 9.96
CA GLN A 93 -5.62 -15.18 10.76
C GLN A 93 -4.30 -15.33 9.99
N VAL A 94 -4.37 -15.69 8.71
CA VAL A 94 -3.18 -15.80 7.85
C VAL A 94 -2.44 -14.46 7.75
N ALA A 95 -3.15 -13.36 7.48
CA ALA A 95 -2.54 -12.03 7.41
C ALA A 95 -1.94 -11.59 8.76
N SER A 96 -2.63 -11.88 9.88
CA SER A 96 -2.14 -11.58 11.22
C SER A 96 -0.87 -12.36 11.56
N TRP A 97 -0.80 -13.65 11.22
CA TRP A 97 0.39 -14.48 11.44
C TRP A 97 1.55 -14.04 10.56
N ALA A 98 1.29 -13.74 9.29
CA ALA A 98 2.31 -13.22 8.40
C ALA A 98 2.91 -11.91 8.93
N ASN A 99 2.09 -11.03 9.52
CA ASN A 99 2.59 -9.81 10.15
C ASN A 99 3.33 -10.04 11.49
N GLN A 100 3.34 -11.26 12.02
CA GLN A 100 4.14 -11.69 13.17
C GLN A 100 5.40 -12.46 12.72
N GLY A 101 5.68 -12.52 11.41
CA GLY A 101 6.79 -13.29 10.86
C GLY A 101 6.52 -14.80 10.79
N LEU A 102 5.28 -15.24 10.95
CA LEU A 102 4.91 -16.65 11.02
C LEU A 102 4.36 -17.18 9.69
N HIS A 103 4.65 -18.45 9.39
CA HIS A 103 4.13 -19.19 8.25
C HIS A 103 2.99 -20.11 8.66
N GLY A 104 1.75 -19.72 8.37
CA GLY A 104 0.57 -20.51 8.76
C GLY A 104 0.46 -20.72 10.28
N GLY A 105 0.93 -19.75 11.07
CA GLY A 105 0.97 -19.81 12.54
C GLY A 105 2.19 -20.53 13.12
N LEU A 106 3.12 -20.99 12.28
CA LEU A 106 4.37 -21.63 12.71
C LEU A 106 5.54 -20.65 12.60
N ASP A 107 6.38 -20.63 13.63
CA ASP A 107 7.73 -20.08 13.51
C ASP A 107 8.58 -21.11 12.78
N VAL A 108 8.93 -20.78 11.54
CA VAL A 108 9.70 -21.64 10.62
C VAL A 108 11.17 -21.20 10.56
N GLY A 109 11.58 -20.31 11.47
CA GLY A 109 12.87 -19.65 11.43
C GLY A 109 13.02 -18.68 10.25
N ASN A 110 14.24 -18.11 10.15
CA ASN A 110 14.71 -17.19 9.11
C ASN A 110 13.92 -15.87 8.98
N ASN A 111 14.52 -14.89 8.28
CA ASN A 111 14.07 -13.50 8.07
C ASN A 111 12.72 -13.37 7.34
N THR A 112 11.66 -14.00 7.83
CA THR A 112 10.31 -13.83 7.31
C THR A 112 9.83 -12.41 7.63
N PRO A 113 9.38 -11.65 6.63
CA PRO A 113 8.96 -10.27 6.85
C PRO A 113 7.73 -10.19 7.74
N HIS A 114 7.62 -9.12 8.52
CA HIS A 114 6.36 -8.68 9.12
C HIS A 114 5.59 -7.92 8.05
N VAL A 115 4.96 -8.65 7.12
CA VAL A 115 4.50 -8.13 5.81
C VAL A 115 3.88 -6.73 5.83
N TRP A 116 2.95 -6.47 6.76
CA TRP A 116 2.28 -5.17 6.83
C TRP A 116 3.15 -4.11 7.54
N ASN A 117 3.73 -4.45 8.68
CA ASN A 117 4.58 -3.53 9.43
C ASN A 117 5.78 -3.08 8.59
N ASP A 118 6.48 -4.02 7.95
CA ASP A 118 7.62 -3.73 7.09
C ASP A 118 7.20 -2.85 5.88
N THR A 119 6.00 -3.09 5.33
CA THR A 119 5.43 -2.21 4.28
C THR A 119 5.24 -0.78 4.79
N ILE A 120 4.68 -0.61 5.98
CA ILE A 120 4.44 0.71 6.59
C ILE A 120 5.77 1.37 6.96
N ASP A 121 6.74 0.62 7.45
CA ASP A 121 8.06 1.12 7.82
C ASP A 121 8.83 1.61 6.60
N GLU A 122 8.80 0.84 5.51
CA GLU A 122 9.49 1.18 4.25
C GLU A 122 8.74 2.19 3.37
N THR A 123 7.60 2.72 3.80
CA THR A 123 6.87 3.73 3.01
C THR A 123 6.43 4.94 3.83
N VAL A 124 5.68 4.71 4.90
CA VAL A 124 5.06 5.76 5.72
C VAL A 124 6.05 6.27 6.75
N ASN A 125 6.64 5.37 7.54
CA ASN A 125 7.42 5.77 8.72
C ASN A 125 8.82 6.28 8.36
N ASN A 126 9.42 5.81 7.25
CA ASN A 126 10.73 6.28 6.78
C ASN A 126 10.68 7.64 6.03
N GLY A 127 9.49 8.23 5.87
CA GLY A 127 9.28 9.51 5.19
C GLY A 127 9.39 9.45 3.66
N GLU A 128 9.42 8.26 3.06
CA GLU A 128 9.49 8.07 1.62
C GLU A 128 8.27 8.67 0.90
N LEU A 129 7.05 8.39 1.37
CA LEU A 129 5.85 8.94 0.75
C LEU A 129 5.81 10.47 0.83
N LEU A 130 6.33 11.06 1.91
CA LEU A 130 6.43 12.52 2.03
C LEU A 130 7.38 13.10 0.98
N LYS A 131 8.57 12.50 0.82
CA LYS A 131 9.54 12.89 -0.21
C LYS A 131 8.93 12.75 -1.61
N LEU A 132 8.23 11.66 -1.88
CA LEU A 132 7.55 11.41 -3.16
C LEU A 132 6.47 12.47 -3.42
N ALA A 133 5.64 12.80 -2.43
CA ALA A 133 4.62 13.84 -2.55
C ALA A 133 5.23 15.22 -2.86
N MET A 134 6.29 15.60 -2.14
CA MET A 134 7.00 16.86 -2.37
C MET A 134 7.61 16.92 -3.78
N ASN A 135 8.24 15.84 -4.22
CA ASN A 135 8.83 15.75 -5.56
C ASN A 135 7.76 15.83 -6.64
N TYR A 136 6.64 15.15 -6.45
CA TYR A 136 5.51 15.22 -7.38
C TYR A 136 4.98 16.65 -7.50
N LEU A 137 4.71 17.34 -6.38
CA LEU A 137 4.24 18.72 -6.40
C LEU A 137 5.25 19.67 -7.07
N LYS A 138 6.55 19.55 -6.77
CA LYS A 138 7.59 20.32 -7.45
C LYS A 138 7.59 20.07 -8.97
N SER A 139 7.39 18.83 -9.41
CA SER A 139 7.31 18.47 -10.84
C SER A 139 6.12 19.12 -11.56
N LYS A 140 5.07 19.51 -10.83
CA LYS A 140 3.90 20.22 -11.34
C LYS A 140 4.02 21.75 -11.22
N GLY A 141 5.19 22.27 -10.81
CA GLY A 141 5.47 23.70 -10.71
C GLY A 141 5.10 24.34 -9.37
N PHE A 142 4.74 23.55 -8.35
CA PHE A 142 4.49 24.08 -7.01
C PHE A 142 5.80 24.37 -6.27
N SER A 143 5.86 25.52 -5.60
CA SER A 143 6.95 25.84 -4.69
C SER A 143 6.71 25.16 -3.35
N VAL A 144 7.44 24.07 -3.10
CA VAL A 144 7.35 23.28 -1.86
C VAL A 144 8.69 23.34 -1.13
N ARG A 145 8.66 23.78 0.14
CA ARG A 145 9.83 23.84 1.02
C ARG A 145 9.99 22.52 1.78
N ALA A 146 11.23 22.11 2.01
CA ALA A 146 11.58 20.97 2.85
C ALA A 146 11.62 21.37 4.33
#